data_AF-A0AAD6ZE64-F1
#
_entry.id   AF-A0AAD6ZE64-F1
#
_cell.length_a   1.000
_cell.length_b   1.000
_cell.length_c   1.000
_cell.angle_alpha   90.00
_cell.angle_beta   90.00
_cell.angle_gamma   90.00
#
_symmetry.space_group_name_H-M   'P 1'
#
loop_
_entity.id
_entity.type
_entity.pdbx_description
1 polymer ?
#
loop_
_entity_poly.entity_id
_entity_poly.type
_entity_poly.pdbx_seq_one_letter_code
_entity_poly.pdbx_strand_id
1 'polypeptide(L)'
;GPPCLLILDNLETVWELLQLRKEIEEFLSLLAGADHLAMMITMRGAERPAKVQWTRPFVLPVSPLSQDAAQKMFIDIADDTHDPEEIDEILSLTDNMPLAISLLAHLAATEGCSNVLSHWNREKTALISEGYDKRDNLDLSISMSLSSPRMTSEPHSCKLLSLLAILPSGISDIELVQSKIPIQNIHSCKTALICTTLAYIDEHKRLKVLVPTGVYGDLIHQVVLGRDPR
;
A
#
# COMPACT_ATOMS: atom_id res chain seq x y z
N GLY A 1 23.67 13.55 -25.30
CA GLY A 1 24.34 13.75 -24.00
C GLY A 1 24.84 12.41 -23.49
N PRO A 2 25.30 12.31 -22.24
CA PRO A 2 25.50 11.01 -21.60
C PRO A 2 24.17 10.23 -21.54
N PRO A 3 24.20 8.88 -21.53
CA PRO A 3 23.00 8.08 -21.33
C PRO A 3 22.29 8.44 -20.02
N CYS A 4 20.96 8.57 -20.08
CA CYS A 4 20.12 8.92 -18.94
C CYS A 4 18.92 7.98 -18.85
N LEU A 5 18.48 7.66 -17.62
CA LEU A 5 17.25 6.92 -17.34
C LEU A 5 16.28 7.82 -16.56
N LEU A 6 15.08 8.00 -17.09
CA LEU A 6 13.98 8.69 -16.42
C LEU A 6 12.90 7.68 -16.02
N ILE A 7 12.51 7.71 -14.74
CA ILE A 7 11.44 6.86 -14.19
C ILE A 7 10.30 7.76 -13.76
N LEU A 8 9.11 7.54 -14.32
CA LEU A 8 7.88 8.23 -13.96
C LEU A 8 6.96 7.26 -13.24
N ASP A 9 6.76 7.47 -11.95
CA ASP A 9 5.89 6.64 -11.14
C ASP A 9 4.48 7.21 -11.04
N ASN A 10 3.49 6.32 -11.01
CA ASN A 10 2.07 6.65 -10.80
C ASN A 10 1.54 7.69 -11.80
N LEU A 11 1.93 7.57 -13.08
CA LEU A 11 1.61 8.55 -14.13
C LEU A 11 0.10 8.74 -14.36
N GLU A 12 -0.70 7.70 -14.12
CA GLU A 12 -2.16 7.73 -14.27
C GLU A 12 -2.81 8.91 -13.53
N THR A 13 -2.22 9.34 -12.41
CA THR A 13 -2.73 10.46 -11.60
C THR A 13 -2.87 11.76 -12.37
N VAL A 14 -1.97 12.00 -13.34
CA VAL A 14 -2.02 13.18 -14.21
C VAL A 14 -2.51 12.84 -15.61
N TRP A 15 -2.24 11.63 -16.09
CA TRP A 15 -2.56 11.22 -17.47
C TRP A 15 -4.03 10.84 -17.66
N GLU A 16 -4.71 10.31 -16.64
CA GLU A 16 -6.15 10.00 -16.73
C GLU A 16 -7.04 11.26 -16.65
N LEU A 17 -6.49 12.39 -16.21
CA LEU A 17 -7.20 13.66 -16.22
C LEU A 17 -7.43 14.10 -17.67
N LEU A 18 -8.68 14.01 -18.13
CA LEU A 18 -9.06 14.28 -19.53
C LEU A 18 -8.53 15.61 -20.06
N GLN A 19 -8.51 16.66 -19.21
CA GLN A 19 -7.98 17.97 -19.59
C GLN A 19 -6.46 18.00 -19.83
N LEU A 20 -5.69 17.13 -19.15
CA LEU A 20 -4.22 17.11 -19.21
C LEU A 20 -3.68 15.99 -20.12
N ARG A 21 -4.49 14.97 -20.40
CA ARG A 21 -4.08 13.76 -21.13
C ARG A 21 -3.30 14.05 -22.41
N LYS A 22 -3.80 14.98 -23.23
CA LYS A 22 -3.16 15.36 -24.50
C LYS A 22 -1.79 16.01 -24.30
N GLU A 23 -1.67 16.90 -23.32
CA GLU A 23 -0.43 17.61 -23.00
C GLU A 23 0.63 16.65 -22.46
N ILE A 24 0.22 15.72 -21.59
CA ILE A 24 1.09 14.66 -21.06
C ILE A 24 1.59 13.76 -22.19
N GLU A 25 0.74 13.32 -23.12
CA GLU A 25 1.18 12.50 -24.25
C GLU A 25 2.14 13.24 -25.19
N GLU A 26 1.97 14.54 -25.39
CA GLU A 26 2.90 15.37 -26.18
C GLU A 26 4.25 15.52 -25.47
N PHE A 27 4.23 15.72 -24.16
CA PHE A 27 5.44 15.76 -23.33
C PHE A 27 6.20 14.42 -23.37
N LEU A 28 5.51 13.30 -23.23
CA LEU A 28 6.13 11.97 -23.31
C LEU A 28 6.69 11.69 -24.71
N SER A 29 6.02 12.14 -25.76
CA SER A 29 6.50 12.01 -27.15
C SER A 29 7.81 12.79 -27.36
N LEU A 30 7.90 14.01 -26.80
CA LEU A 30 9.12 14.81 -26.82
C LEU A 30 10.29 14.09 -26.11
N LEU A 31 10.04 13.53 -24.94
CA LEU A 31 11.04 12.77 -24.19
C LEU A 31 11.50 11.52 -24.94
N ALA A 32 10.56 10.77 -25.53
CA ALA A 32 10.85 9.56 -26.30
C ALA A 32 11.67 9.84 -27.57
N GLY A 33 11.66 11.07 -28.08
CA GLY A 33 12.48 11.49 -29.22
C GLY A 33 13.95 11.75 -28.91
N ALA A 34 14.37 11.69 -27.64
CA ALA A 34 15.75 11.94 -27.26
C ALA A 34 16.60 10.66 -27.27
N ASP A 35 17.56 10.56 -28.21
CA ASP A 35 18.39 9.35 -28.44
C ASP A 35 19.24 8.87 -27.24
N HIS A 36 19.41 9.70 -26.23
CA HIS A 36 20.23 9.41 -25.04
C HIS A 36 19.37 9.18 -23.79
N LEU A 37 18.04 9.16 -23.92
CA LEU A 37 17.11 8.99 -22.83
C LEU A 37 16.38 7.64 -22.94
N ALA A 38 16.57 6.80 -21.93
CA ALA A 38 15.66 5.70 -21.66
C ALA A 38 14.56 6.19 -20.70
N MET A 39 13.31 5.86 -20.99
CA MET A 39 12.17 6.22 -20.15
C MET A 39 11.41 4.97 -19.71
N MET A 40 11.15 4.86 -18.41
CA MET A 40 10.31 3.83 -17.81
C MET A 40 9.14 4.49 -17.08
N ILE A 41 7.95 3.94 -17.23
CA ILE A 41 6.74 4.45 -16.58
C ILE A 41 6.08 3.32 -15.83
N THR A 42 5.63 3.60 -14.61
CA THR A 42 4.74 2.73 -13.85
C THR A 42 3.38 3.42 -13.71
N MET A 43 2.33 2.64 -13.96
CA MET A 43 0.95 3.10 -13.87
C MET A 43 -0.02 1.93 -13.72
N ARG A 44 -1.18 2.20 -13.14
CA ARG A 44 -2.30 1.25 -13.11
C ARG A 44 -2.97 1.13 -14.48
N GLY A 45 -3.55 -0.04 -14.72
CA GLY A 45 -4.21 -0.36 -15.97
C GLY A 45 -3.26 -0.85 -17.06
N ALA A 46 -3.83 -1.31 -18.17
CA ALA A 46 -3.09 -1.85 -19.32
C ALA A 46 -3.04 -0.85 -20.50
N GLU A 47 -3.72 0.29 -20.37
CA GLU A 47 -3.70 1.35 -21.37
C GLU A 47 -2.35 2.05 -21.34
N ARG A 48 -1.80 2.37 -22.51
CA ARG A 48 -0.51 3.05 -22.64
C ARG A 48 -0.72 4.46 -23.17
N PRO A 49 0.04 5.45 -22.70
CA PRO A 49 0.03 6.79 -23.29
C PRO A 49 0.28 6.72 -24.80
N ALA A 50 -0.55 7.43 -25.56
CA ALA A 50 -0.40 7.50 -27.01
C ALA A 50 0.84 8.33 -27.39
N LYS A 51 1.14 8.39 -28.70
CA LYS A 51 2.24 9.19 -29.30
C LYS A 51 3.67 8.80 -28.87
N VAL A 52 3.82 7.72 -28.12
CA VAL A 52 5.11 7.13 -27.75
C VAL A 52 5.28 5.80 -28.48
N GLN A 53 6.46 5.59 -29.09
CA GLN A 53 6.84 4.30 -29.68
C GLN A 53 7.36 3.37 -28.58
N TRP A 54 6.44 2.72 -27.87
CA TRP A 54 6.76 1.81 -26.79
C TRP A 54 7.57 0.60 -27.24
N THR A 55 8.53 0.19 -26.41
CA THR A 55 9.38 -0.99 -26.62
C THR A 55 8.54 -2.23 -26.94
N ARG A 56 9.04 -3.02 -27.90
CA ARG A 56 8.45 -4.30 -28.33
C ARG A 56 9.44 -5.44 -28.01
N PRO A 57 8.98 -6.59 -27.48
CA PRO A 57 7.60 -6.86 -27.05
C PRO A 57 7.19 -5.95 -25.90
N PHE A 58 5.89 -5.69 -25.78
CA PHE A 58 5.39 -4.90 -24.67
C PHE A 58 5.71 -5.57 -23.35
N VAL A 59 6.09 -4.78 -22.34
CA VAL A 59 6.20 -5.26 -20.96
C VAL A 59 4.80 -5.70 -20.50
N LEU A 60 4.74 -6.92 -19.95
CA LEU A 60 3.51 -7.49 -19.40
C LEU A 60 3.14 -6.76 -18.11
N PRO A 61 1.83 -6.62 -17.82
CA PRO A 61 1.39 -6.13 -16.51
C PRO A 61 2.00 -6.97 -15.38
N VAL A 62 2.33 -6.31 -14.27
CA VAL A 62 2.80 -7.00 -13.07
C VAL A 62 1.67 -7.88 -12.55
N SER A 63 1.89 -9.19 -12.50
CA SER A 63 0.95 -10.16 -11.94
C SER A 63 1.14 -10.32 -10.43
N PRO A 64 0.15 -10.88 -9.71
CA PRO A 64 0.38 -11.41 -8.37
C PRO A 64 1.56 -12.40 -8.33
N LEU A 65 2.08 -12.64 -7.13
CA LEU A 65 3.19 -13.58 -6.94
C LEU A 65 2.75 -15.02 -7.29
N SER A 66 3.72 -15.84 -7.71
CA SER A 66 3.52 -17.29 -7.69
C SER A 66 3.40 -17.78 -6.25
N GLN A 67 2.70 -18.90 -6.04
CA GLN A 67 2.54 -19.50 -4.70
C GLN A 67 3.88 -19.64 -3.96
N ASP A 68 4.90 -20.21 -4.60
CA ASP A 68 6.23 -20.40 -4.00
C ASP A 68 6.89 -19.08 -3.58
N ALA A 69 6.65 -18.00 -4.34
CA ALA A 69 7.21 -16.67 -4.04
C ALA A 69 6.42 -15.98 -2.93
N ALA A 70 5.09 -16.20 -2.88
CA ALA A 70 4.23 -15.72 -1.81
C ALA A 70 4.59 -16.38 -0.48
N GLN A 71 4.79 -17.71 -0.48
CA GLN A 71 5.21 -18.47 0.70
C GLN A 71 6.58 -18.01 1.19
N LYS A 72 7.54 -17.86 0.28
CA LYS A 72 8.86 -17.33 0.63
C LYS A 72 8.78 -15.93 1.23
N MET A 73 8.01 -15.03 0.62
CA MET A 73 7.80 -13.68 1.16
C MET A 73 7.18 -13.71 2.56
N PHE A 74 6.20 -14.59 2.79
CA PHE A 74 5.56 -14.73 4.09
C PHE A 74 6.55 -15.21 5.15
N ILE A 75 7.30 -16.28 4.86
CA ILE A 75 8.31 -16.83 5.78
C ILE A 75 9.43 -15.83 6.06
N ASP A 76 9.90 -15.11 5.03
CA ASP A 76 10.94 -14.08 5.19
C ASP A 76 10.52 -12.95 6.16
N ILE A 77 9.21 -12.72 6.34
CA ILE A 77 8.65 -11.70 7.23
C ILE A 77 8.24 -12.28 8.59
N ALA A 78 7.50 -13.39 8.59
CA ALA A 78 6.85 -13.96 9.77
C ALA A 78 7.70 -15.01 10.50
N ASP A 79 8.83 -15.41 9.94
CA ASP A 79 9.68 -16.52 10.38
C ASP A 79 9.00 -17.91 10.20
N ASP A 80 9.82 -18.95 10.08
CA ASP A 80 9.41 -20.33 9.73
C ASP A 80 8.89 -21.14 10.94
N THR A 81 8.47 -20.45 12.00
CA THR A 81 8.02 -21.11 13.25
C THR A 81 6.55 -21.50 13.24
N HIS A 82 5.84 -21.19 12.15
CA HIS A 82 4.39 -21.32 12.04
C HIS A 82 3.99 -22.62 11.35
N ASP A 83 2.77 -23.09 11.60
CA ASP A 83 2.23 -24.28 10.94
C ASP A 83 2.10 -24.02 9.42
N PRO A 84 2.69 -24.85 8.54
CA PRO A 84 2.57 -24.70 7.10
C PRO A 84 1.12 -24.64 6.61
N GLU A 85 0.19 -25.35 7.26
CA GLU A 85 -1.23 -25.33 6.89
C GLU A 85 -1.86 -23.95 7.18
N GLU A 86 -1.51 -23.31 8.30
CA GLU A 86 -1.99 -21.96 8.63
C GLU A 86 -1.38 -20.91 7.68
N ILE A 87 -0.11 -21.08 7.28
CA ILE A 87 0.53 -20.20 6.30
C ILE A 87 -0.20 -20.30 4.95
N ASP A 88 -0.43 -21.52 4.45
CA ASP A 88 -1.13 -21.73 3.18
C ASP A 88 -2.57 -21.19 3.23
N GLU A 89 -3.25 -21.35 4.36
CA GLU A 89 -4.57 -20.76 4.57
C GLU A 89 -4.49 -19.23 4.47
N ILE A 90 -3.58 -18.57 5.19
CA ILE A 90 -3.41 -17.11 5.13
C ILE A 90 -3.08 -16.64 3.70
N LEU A 91 -2.17 -17.33 3.00
CA LEU A 91 -1.81 -16.97 1.63
C LEU A 91 -2.99 -17.06 0.67
N SER A 92 -3.86 -18.07 0.84
CA SER A 92 -5.09 -18.22 0.05
C SER A 92 -6.05 -17.02 0.21
N LEU A 93 -5.94 -16.28 1.31
CA LEU A 93 -6.73 -15.08 1.60
C LEU A 93 -6.17 -13.82 0.94
N THR A 94 -5.00 -13.86 0.33
CA THR A 94 -4.30 -12.65 -0.19
C THR A 94 -4.37 -12.49 -1.70
N ASP A 95 -4.93 -13.47 -2.43
CA ASP A 95 -4.83 -13.59 -3.89
C ASP A 95 -3.39 -13.48 -4.41
N ASN A 96 -2.41 -13.85 -3.57
CA ASN A 96 -0.97 -13.70 -3.80
C ASN A 96 -0.51 -12.26 -4.09
N MET A 97 -1.27 -11.27 -3.63
CA MET A 97 -0.90 -9.86 -3.76
C MET A 97 0.22 -9.52 -2.77
N PRO A 98 1.41 -9.05 -3.23
CA PRO A 98 2.56 -8.78 -2.37
C PRO A 98 2.23 -7.92 -1.15
N LEU A 99 1.38 -6.91 -1.36
CA LEU A 99 0.99 -5.98 -0.31
C LEU A 99 0.12 -6.66 0.77
N ALA A 100 -0.87 -7.45 0.38
CA ALA A 100 -1.72 -8.18 1.33
C ALA A 100 -0.91 -9.24 2.09
N ILE A 101 -0.02 -9.96 1.40
CA ILE A 101 0.92 -10.91 2.04
C ILE A 101 1.77 -10.18 3.08
N SER A 102 2.37 -9.04 2.73
CA SER A 102 3.20 -8.27 3.66
C SER A 102 2.42 -7.86 4.92
N LEU A 103 1.19 -7.35 4.76
CA LEU A 103 0.34 -6.94 5.88
C LEU A 103 0.05 -8.13 6.82
N LEU A 104 -0.41 -9.25 6.26
CA LEU A 104 -0.78 -10.43 7.05
C LEU A 104 0.44 -11.13 7.66
N ALA A 105 1.57 -11.18 6.95
CA ALA A 105 2.80 -11.77 7.46
C ALA A 105 3.36 -10.96 8.63
N HIS A 106 3.37 -9.63 8.56
CA HIS A 106 3.80 -8.80 9.69
C HIS A 106 2.85 -8.94 10.88
N LEU A 107 1.55 -9.10 10.64
CA LEU A 107 0.57 -9.37 11.70
C LEU A 107 0.83 -10.73 12.36
N ALA A 108 1.04 -11.77 11.55
CA ALA A 108 1.37 -13.11 12.00
C ALA A 108 2.69 -13.15 12.78
N ALA A 109 3.71 -12.40 12.35
CA ALA A 109 5.00 -12.29 13.04
C ALA A 109 4.87 -11.86 14.52
N THR A 110 3.80 -11.14 14.87
CA THR A 110 3.58 -10.67 16.25
C THR A 110 2.49 -11.39 17.00
N GLU A 111 1.44 -11.82 16.30
CA GLU A 111 0.24 -12.37 16.93
C GLU A 111 0.13 -13.88 16.71
N GLY A 112 0.87 -14.45 15.76
CA GLY A 112 0.76 -15.83 15.31
C GLY A 112 -0.33 -16.01 14.25
N CYS A 113 -0.11 -16.98 13.35
CA CYS A 113 -1.01 -17.26 12.22
C CYS A 113 -2.44 -17.61 12.67
N SER A 114 -2.60 -18.47 13.67
CA SER A 114 -3.90 -18.82 14.25
C SER A 114 -4.74 -17.60 14.69
N ASN A 115 -4.10 -16.61 15.33
CA ASN A 115 -4.78 -15.39 15.74
C ASN A 115 -5.20 -14.55 14.52
N VAL A 116 -4.32 -14.40 13.51
CA VAL A 116 -4.64 -13.71 12.26
C VAL A 116 -5.87 -14.32 11.58
N LEU A 117 -5.93 -15.65 11.45
CA LEU A 117 -7.06 -16.37 10.86
C LEU A 117 -8.36 -16.16 11.65
N SER A 118 -8.28 -16.16 12.99
CA SER A 118 -9.45 -15.90 13.84
C SER A 118 -9.97 -14.46 13.68
N HIS A 119 -9.07 -13.48 13.59
CA HIS A 119 -9.39 -12.07 13.37
C HIS A 119 -10.02 -11.86 11.99
N TRP A 120 -9.46 -12.51 10.96
CA TRP A 120 -9.98 -12.46 9.59
C TRP A 120 -11.44 -12.89 9.51
N ASN A 121 -11.78 -14.03 10.13
CA ASN A 121 -13.14 -14.52 10.14
C ASN A 121 -14.13 -13.58 10.85
N ARG A 122 -13.68 -12.91 11.92
CA ARG A 122 -14.49 -11.92 12.65
C ARG A 122 -14.73 -10.66 11.81
N GLU A 123 -13.67 -10.07 11.29
CA GLU A 123 -13.73 -8.83 10.48
C GLU A 123 -14.49 -9.06 9.17
N LYS A 124 -14.27 -10.19 8.50
CA LYS A 124 -15.04 -10.60 7.31
C LYS A 124 -16.54 -10.60 7.57
N THR A 125 -16.95 -11.14 8.72
CA THR A 125 -18.37 -11.19 9.11
C THR A 125 -18.93 -9.79 9.34
N ALA A 126 -18.17 -8.90 9.97
CA ALA A 126 -18.55 -7.51 10.19
C ALA A 126 -18.75 -6.75 8.87
N LEU A 127 -17.77 -6.77 7.96
CA LEU A 127 -17.86 -6.06 6.67
C LEU A 127 -19.03 -6.55 5.80
N ILE A 128 -19.27 -7.87 5.76
CA ILE A 128 -20.41 -8.44 5.01
C ILE A 128 -21.74 -7.95 5.60
N SER A 129 -21.84 -7.87 6.93
CA SER A 129 -23.06 -7.39 7.60
C SER A 129 -23.35 -5.92 7.35
N GLU A 130 -22.32 -5.12 7.07
CA GLU A 130 -22.41 -3.70 6.72
C GLU A 130 -22.67 -3.45 5.21
N GLY A 131 -22.83 -4.52 4.42
CA GLY A 131 -23.14 -4.43 2.99
C GLY A 131 -21.92 -4.21 2.09
N TYR A 132 -20.70 -4.31 2.61
CA TYR A 132 -19.50 -4.36 1.79
C TYR A 132 -19.40 -5.69 1.06
N ASP A 133 -19.16 -5.62 -0.25
CA ASP A 133 -19.07 -6.81 -1.10
C ASP A 133 -17.75 -7.56 -0.84
N LYS A 134 -17.82 -8.89 -0.91
CA LYS A 134 -16.82 -9.86 -0.41
C LYS A 134 -15.43 -9.86 -1.09
N ARG A 135 -15.15 -8.94 -2.00
CA ARG A 135 -14.19 -9.17 -3.09
C ARG A 135 -12.85 -8.47 -2.98
N ASP A 136 -12.63 -7.62 -1.98
CA ASP A 136 -11.32 -7.00 -1.80
C ASP A 136 -10.60 -7.54 -0.55
N ASN A 137 -9.83 -8.59 -0.77
CA ASN A 137 -8.97 -9.20 0.24
C ASN A 137 -7.91 -8.21 0.77
N LEU A 138 -7.54 -7.20 -0.03
CA LEU A 138 -6.63 -6.15 0.40
C LEU A 138 -7.32 -5.22 1.42
N ASP A 139 -8.57 -4.81 1.18
CA ASP A 139 -9.34 -4.01 2.14
C ASP A 139 -9.42 -4.70 3.51
N LEU A 140 -9.69 -6.01 3.52
CA LEU A 140 -9.77 -6.79 4.75
C LEU A 140 -8.39 -6.97 5.42
N SER A 141 -7.31 -7.14 4.66
CA SER A 141 -5.95 -7.18 5.23
C SER A 141 -5.54 -5.84 5.87
N ILE A 142 -5.99 -4.72 5.29
CA ILE A 142 -5.78 -3.37 5.83
C ILE A 142 -6.61 -3.20 7.10
N SER A 143 -7.89 -3.58 7.09
CA SER A 143 -8.74 -3.46 8.28
C SER A 143 -8.21 -4.26 9.46
N MET A 144 -7.73 -5.48 9.23
CA MET A 144 -7.09 -6.27 10.29
C MET A 144 -5.82 -5.61 10.83
N SER A 145 -5.01 -5.01 9.96
CA SER A 145 -3.81 -4.28 10.37
C SER A 145 -4.16 -3.07 11.24
N LEU A 146 -5.24 -2.35 10.91
CA LEU A 146 -5.79 -1.23 11.69
C LEU A 146 -6.36 -1.67 13.04
N SER A 147 -7.01 -2.84 13.08
CA SER A 147 -7.59 -3.44 14.30
C SER A 147 -6.56 -4.17 15.19
N SER A 148 -5.29 -4.26 14.75
CA SER A 148 -4.24 -4.96 15.51
C SER A 148 -3.98 -4.31 16.88
N PRO A 149 -3.58 -5.07 17.92
CA PRO A 149 -3.12 -4.54 19.20
C PRO A 149 -2.02 -3.47 19.07
N ARG A 150 -1.15 -3.58 18.08
CA ARG A 150 -0.08 -2.59 17.82
C ARG A 150 -0.65 -1.23 17.41
N MET A 151 -1.72 -1.22 16.62
CA MET A 151 -2.41 0.01 16.23
C MET A 151 -3.34 0.53 17.33
N THR A 152 -4.08 -0.37 17.99
CA THR A 152 -5.09 -0.01 19.00
C THR A 152 -4.49 0.37 20.36
N SER A 153 -3.29 -0.10 20.70
CA SER A 153 -2.56 0.30 21.92
C SER A 153 -2.08 1.75 21.89
N GLU A 154 -1.95 2.36 20.71
CA GLU A 154 -1.55 3.75 20.52
C GLU A 154 -2.62 4.51 19.72
N PRO A 155 -3.63 5.12 20.38
CA PRO A 155 -4.78 5.76 19.72
C PRO A 155 -4.42 6.88 18.73
N HIS A 156 -3.22 7.44 18.84
CA HIS A 156 -2.73 8.49 17.94
C HIS A 156 -2.10 7.92 16.65
N SER A 157 -1.83 6.62 16.56
CA SER A 157 -1.29 5.96 15.36
C SER A 157 -2.26 6.07 14.19
N CYS A 158 -3.55 5.87 14.44
CA CYS A 158 -4.61 6.06 13.46
C CYS A 158 -4.68 7.50 12.94
N LYS A 159 -4.57 8.49 13.84
CA LYS A 159 -4.54 9.92 13.44
C LYS A 159 -3.31 10.26 12.61
N LEU A 160 -2.15 9.70 12.99
CA LEU A 160 -0.92 9.85 12.22
C LEU A 160 -1.06 9.21 10.83
N LEU A 161 -1.66 8.02 10.73
CA LEU A 161 -1.93 7.37 9.45
C LEU A 161 -2.86 8.20 8.57
N SER A 162 -3.96 8.74 9.11
CA SER A 162 -4.87 9.61 8.35
C SER A 162 -4.17 10.88 7.87
N LEU A 163 -3.28 11.46 8.68
CA LEU A 163 -2.45 12.59 8.26
C LEU A 163 -1.50 12.20 7.12
N LEU A 164 -0.83 11.05 7.22
CA LEU A 164 0.08 10.59 6.19
C LEU A 164 -0.65 10.26 4.88
N ALA A 165 -1.89 9.79 4.94
CA ALA A 165 -2.70 9.48 3.76
C ALA A 165 -3.01 10.73 2.91
N ILE A 166 -3.04 11.92 3.52
CA ILE A 166 -3.21 13.21 2.80
C ILE A 166 -1.88 13.87 2.42
N LEU A 167 -0.75 13.28 2.79
CA LEU A 167 0.60 13.76 2.51
C LEU A 167 1.30 12.78 1.54
N PRO A 168 1.10 12.90 0.21
CA PRO A 168 1.67 11.95 -0.75
C PRO A 168 3.21 11.95 -0.74
N SER A 169 3.83 13.07 -0.38
CA SER A 169 5.29 13.16 -0.20
C SER A 169 5.77 12.64 1.17
N GLY A 170 4.87 12.15 2.02
CA GLY A 170 5.15 11.79 3.40
C GLY A 170 5.56 12.98 4.26
N ILE A 171 6.12 12.70 5.43
CA ILE A 171 6.59 13.71 6.39
C ILE A 171 7.91 13.28 7.04
N SER A 172 8.83 14.20 7.24
CA SER A 172 10.07 13.97 7.98
C SER A 172 9.87 14.15 9.50
N ASP A 173 10.80 13.63 10.30
CA ASP A 173 10.76 13.80 11.76
C ASP A 173 10.87 15.26 12.19
N ILE A 174 11.63 16.07 11.45
CA ILE A 174 11.77 17.51 11.73
C ILE A 174 10.42 18.22 11.51
N GLU A 175 9.75 17.93 10.39
CA GLU A 175 8.43 18.51 10.07
C GLU A 175 7.35 18.04 11.05
N LEU A 176 7.37 16.77 11.47
CA LEU A 176 6.46 16.24 12.48
C LEU A 176 6.59 16.99 13.81
N VAL A 177 7.81 17.26 14.27
CA VAL A 177 8.05 18.01 15.51
C VAL A 177 7.65 19.48 15.37
N GLN A 178 7.91 20.09 14.21
CA GLN A 178 7.62 21.51 13.97
C GLN A 178 6.14 21.81 13.72
N SER A 179 5.40 20.87 13.15
CA SER A 179 4.01 21.05 12.70
C SER A 179 2.98 21.21 13.83
N LYS A 180 3.38 21.06 15.10
CA LYS A 180 2.51 21.20 16.30
C LYS A 180 1.19 20.41 16.19
N ILE A 181 1.21 19.29 15.48
CA ILE A 181 0.02 18.45 15.29
C ILE A 181 -0.30 17.78 16.64
N PRO A 182 -1.58 17.67 17.04
CA PRO A 182 -1.98 17.09 18.32
C PRO A 182 -1.87 15.54 18.30
N ILE A 183 -0.68 15.02 18.01
CA ILE A 183 -0.32 13.60 18.04
C ILE A 183 0.69 13.42 19.17
N GLN A 184 0.27 12.71 20.21
CA GLN A 184 1.15 12.32 21.32
C GLN A 184 1.90 11.03 20.94
N ASN A 185 3.02 10.76 21.61
CA ASN A 185 3.82 9.55 21.41
C ASN A 185 4.18 9.26 19.93
N ILE A 186 4.62 10.29 19.19
CA ILE A 186 4.93 10.18 17.76
C ILE A 186 5.85 8.99 17.46
N HIS A 187 6.87 8.77 18.29
CA HIS A 187 7.78 7.63 18.10
C HIS A 187 7.04 6.28 18.19
N SER A 188 6.22 6.05 19.21
CA SER A 188 5.43 4.82 19.34
C SER A 188 4.44 4.67 18.19
N CYS A 189 3.79 5.76 17.77
CA CYS A 189 2.88 5.76 16.63
C CYS A 189 3.60 5.39 15.33
N LYS A 190 4.79 5.94 15.10
CA LYS A 190 5.64 5.60 13.95
C LYS A 190 6.01 4.12 13.97
N THR A 191 6.46 3.62 15.13
CA THR A 191 6.82 2.21 15.28
C THR A 191 5.63 1.31 15.00
N ALA A 192 4.45 1.63 15.54
CA ALA A 192 3.23 0.86 15.29
C ALA A 192 2.90 0.79 13.79
N LEU A 193 2.94 1.92 13.08
CA LEU A 193 2.66 1.99 11.64
C LEU A 193 3.68 1.25 10.78
N ILE A 194 4.96 1.32 11.14
CA ILE A 194 6.03 0.62 10.44
C ILE A 194 5.93 -0.88 10.68
N CYS A 195 5.71 -1.28 11.93
CA CYS A 195 5.59 -2.68 12.33
C CYS A 195 4.38 -3.39 11.71
N THR A 196 3.31 -2.67 11.39
CA THR A 196 2.15 -3.20 10.66
C THR A 196 2.24 -3.01 9.15
N THR A 197 3.35 -2.46 8.63
CA THR A 197 3.56 -2.12 7.21
C THR A 197 2.52 -1.19 6.59
N LEU A 198 1.71 -0.52 7.42
CA LEU A 198 0.83 0.54 6.94
C LEU A 198 1.63 1.78 6.53
N ALA A 199 2.84 1.95 7.08
CA ALA A 199 3.80 2.97 6.68
C ALA A 199 5.22 2.41 6.54
N TYR A 200 6.06 3.13 5.81
CA TYR A 200 7.49 2.84 5.66
C TYR A 200 8.30 4.15 5.69
N ILE A 201 9.62 4.01 5.88
CA ILE A 201 10.56 5.13 5.79
C ILE A 201 11.27 5.02 4.45
N ASP A 202 11.19 6.07 3.63
CA ASP A 202 11.86 6.10 2.33
C ASP A 202 13.37 6.43 2.46
N GLU A 203 14.07 6.40 1.32
CA GLU A 203 15.50 6.73 1.23
C GLU A 203 15.84 8.17 1.71
N HIS A 204 14.85 9.07 1.73
CA HIS A 204 14.98 10.44 2.21
C HIS A 204 14.60 10.60 3.69
N LYS A 205 14.43 9.48 4.42
CA LYS A 205 14.03 9.45 5.84
C LYS A 205 12.66 10.07 6.09
N ARG A 206 11.76 10.00 5.12
CA ARG A 206 10.38 10.46 5.24
C ARG A 206 9.47 9.27 5.52
N LEU A 207 8.58 9.44 6.47
CA LEU A 207 7.53 8.47 6.77
C LEU A 207 6.42 8.62 5.73
N LYS A 208 6.08 7.53 5.05
CA LYS A 208 5.07 7.44 3.97
C LYS A 208 4.14 6.27 4.19
N VAL A 209 2.89 6.38 3.74
CA VAL A 209 1.93 5.26 3.74
C VAL A 209 2.30 4.27 2.63
N LEU A 210 2.27 2.98 2.92
CA LEU A 210 2.55 1.91 1.95
C LEU A 210 1.40 1.73 0.95
N VAL A 211 0.17 2.06 1.36
CA VAL A 211 -1.04 2.05 0.53
C VAL A 211 -1.56 3.48 0.27
N PRO A 212 -0.90 4.29 -0.57
CA PRO A 212 -1.33 5.64 -0.86
C PRO A 212 -2.16 5.65 -2.15
N THR A 213 -3.45 5.36 -2.05
CA THR A 213 -4.41 5.86 -3.05
C THR A 213 -5.62 6.37 -2.32
N GLY A 214 -6.16 7.53 -2.72
CA GLY A 214 -7.33 8.16 -2.10
C GLY A 214 -8.53 7.23 -1.90
N VAL A 215 -8.55 6.08 -2.59
CA VAL A 215 -9.46 4.93 -2.41
C VAL A 215 -9.52 4.42 -0.96
N TYR A 216 -8.38 4.30 -0.25
CA TYR A 216 -8.36 3.80 1.14
C TYR A 216 -8.49 4.91 2.18
N GLY A 217 -8.48 6.18 1.75
CA GLY A 217 -8.74 7.31 2.63
C GLY A 217 -10.08 7.14 3.34
N ASP A 218 -11.12 6.71 2.61
CA ASP A 218 -12.44 6.47 3.16
C ASP A 218 -12.48 5.24 4.08
N LEU A 219 -11.78 4.15 3.76
CA LEU A 219 -11.70 2.96 4.63
C LEU A 219 -10.97 3.29 5.94
N ILE A 220 -9.81 3.95 5.85
CA ILE A 220 -9.05 4.43 7.01
C ILE A 220 -9.93 5.41 7.80
N HIS A 221 -10.65 6.32 7.15
CA HIS A 221 -11.50 7.29 7.84
C HIS A 221 -12.74 6.63 8.48
N GLN A 222 -13.32 5.60 7.87
CA GLN A 222 -14.45 4.81 8.42
C GLN A 222 -14.00 4.01 9.66
N VAL A 223 -12.87 3.30 9.57
CA VAL A 223 -12.31 2.52 10.70
C VAL A 223 -11.82 3.44 11.82
N VAL A 224 -11.20 4.58 11.50
CA VAL A 224 -10.66 5.53 12.49
C VAL A 224 -11.74 6.37 13.17
N LEU A 225 -12.82 6.73 12.47
CA LEU A 225 -13.88 7.56 13.06
C LEU A 225 -15.01 6.77 13.73
N GLY A 226 -15.06 5.44 13.59
CA GLY A 226 -16.08 4.62 14.24
C GLY A 226 -17.46 5.26 14.16
N ARG A 227 -18.03 5.38 12.95
CA ARG A 227 -19.41 5.88 12.83
C ARG A 227 -20.35 4.88 13.50
N ASP A 228 -20.71 5.19 14.74
CA ASP A 228 -21.90 4.68 15.39
C ASP A 228 -23.10 5.03 14.48
N PRO A 229 -23.86 4.05 13.96
CA PRO A 229 -24.98 4.33 13.08
C PRO A 229 -26.07 5.01 13.90
N ARG A 230 -26.31 6.30 13.61
CA ARG A 230 -27.58 6.96 13.94
C ARG A 230 -28.48 6.96 12.73
#